data_AF-A0A352JII3-F1
#
_entry.id   AF-A0A352JII3-F1
#
_cell.length_a   1.000
_cell.length_b   1.000
_cell.length_c   1.000
_cell.angle_alpha   90.00
_cell.angle_beta   90.00
_cell.angle_gamma   90.00
#
_symmetry.space_group_name_H-M   'P 1'
#
loop_
_entity.id
_entity.type
_entity.pdbx_description
1 polymer ?
#
loop_
_entity_poly.entity_id
_entity_poly.type
_entity_poly.pdbx_seq_one_letter_code
_entity_poly.pdbx_strand_id
1 'polypeptide(L)'
;DSRSLNKKALEALIQTGALDLLEPNRHQLMNDLDITMEWVSRRAKELASGQGNLFDFFGESSNNKAFDTAPTTNRVQDYSPQEKLRMEKELLGFYISDHPLSVISRSAKVMAPINLCDIPDSVETKTVTAIALILDIKNVTTKKGDSMAILQLEDLTGSTEAVVFPKIFDKVKHLLEKDKRLMIWGKIDRR
;
A
#
# COMPACT_ATOMS: atom_id res chain seq x y z
N ASP A 1 5.80 4.50 29.96
CA ASP A 1 5.80 3.04 30.07
C ASP A 1 6.25 2.47 28.73
N SER A 2 7.50 1.96 28.64
CA SER A 2 8.08 1.41 27.40
C SER A 2 7.54 0.02 27.05
N ARG A 3 6.54 -0.47 27.79
CA ARG A 3 5.87 -1.76 27.54
C ARG A 3 4.78 -1.72 26.48
N SER A 4 4.25 -0.56 26.07
CA SER A 4 3.05 -0.53 25.23
C SER A 4 3.29 -0.66 23.73
N LEU A 5 4.47 -0.31 23.21
CA LEU A 5 4.80 -0.35 21.78
C LEU A 5 6.15 -1.03 21.54
N ASN A 6 6.14 -2.16 20.84
CA ASN A 6 7.35 -2.86 20.42
C ASN A 6 7.83 -2.35 19.04
N LYS A 7 9.09 -2.63 18.69
CA LYS A 7 9.69 -2.19 17.41
C LYS A 7 8.82 -2.57 16.21
N LYS A 8 8.32 -3.81 16.17
CA LYS A 8 7.44 -4.30 15.08
C LYS A 8 6.16 -3.49 14.94
N ALA A 9 5.56 -3.06 16.04
CA ALA A 9 4.36 -2.22 16.01
C ALA A 9 4.68 -0.83 15.42
N LEU A 10 5.83 -0.24 15.76
CA LEU A 10 6.27 1.03 15.17
C LEU A 10 6.58 0.88 13.67
N GLU A 11 7.24 -0.19 13.26
CA GLU A 11 7.47 -0.52 11.84
C GLU A 11 6.15 -0.59 11.07
N ALA A 12 5.15 -1.29 11.63
CA ALA A 12 3.83 -1.40 11.01
C ALA A 12 3.13 -0.03 10.91
N LEU A 13 3.21 0.81 11.94
CA LEU A 13 2.63 2.17 11.92
C LEU A 13 3.30 3.07 10.87
N ILE A 14 4.63 2.97 10.70
CA ILE A 14 5.35 3.69 9.64
C ILE A 14 4.91 3.19 8.27
N GLN A 15 4.92 1.87 8.06
CA GLN A 15 4.63 1.25 6.77
C GLN A 15 3.18 1.48 6.31
N THR A 16 2.22 1.50 7.24
CA THR A 16 0.81 1.80 6.97
C THR A 16 0.50 3.30 6.84
N GLY A 17 1.48 4.17 7.11
CA GLY A 17 1.31 5.62 6.98
C GLY A 17 0.64 6.32 8.16
N ALA A 18 0.44 5.63 9.28
CA ALA A 18 -0.13 6.23 10.49
C ALA A 18 0.71 7.40 11.03
N LEU A 19 2.01 7.46 10.66
CA LEU A 19 2.95 8.49 11.07
C LEU A 19 3.28 9.52 9.96
N ASP A 20 2.60 9.48 8.81
CA ASP A 20 2.90 10.37 7.67
C ASP A 20 2.72 11.86 7.98
N LEU A 21 1.86 12.19 8.96
CA LEU A 21 1.67 13.56 9.45
C LEU A 21 2.85 14.08 10.27
N LEU A 22 3.68 13.19 10.83
CA LEU A 22 4.87 13.56 11.62
C LEU A 22 6.09 13.72 10.71
N GLU A 23 6.32 12.75 9.83
CA GLU A 23 7.37 12.80 8.81
C GLU A 23 6.85 12.05 7.57
N PRO A 24 6.67 12.74 6.43
CA PRO A 24 6.12 12.13 5.22
C PRO A 24 7.05 11.07 4.58
N ASN A 25 8.35 11.14 4.86
CA ASN A 25 9.32 10.18 4.35
C ASN A 25 9.33 8.92 5.21
N ARG A 26 8.51 7.93 4.83
CA ARG A 26 8.41 6.63 5.53
C ARG A 26 9.76 5.91 5.55
N HIS A 27 10.59 6.04 4.51
CA HIS A 27 11.91 5.42 4.47
C HIS A 27 12.87 6.07 5.48
N GLN A 28 12.77 7.38 5.68
CA GLN A 28 13.52 8.10 6.70
C GLN A 28 13.14 7.64 8.10
N LEU A 29 11.83 7.60 8.42
CA LEU A 29 11.34 7.09 9.70
C LEU A 29 11.81 5.67 10.00
N MET A 30 11.86 4.82 8.97
CA MET A 30 12.28 3.43 9.10
C MET A 30 13.79 3.32 9.37
N ASN A 31 14.63 4.15 8.75
CA ASN A 31 16.06 4.22 9.03
C ASN A 31 16.37 4.82 10.41
N ASP A 32 15.59 5.80 10.84
CA ASP A 32 15.78 6.48 12.13
C ASP A 32 15.26 5.66 13.32
N LEU A 33 14.45 4.63 13.07
CA LEU A 33 13.77 3.88 14.13
C LEU A 33 14.75 3.25 15.14
N ASP A 34 15.83 2.62 14.66
CA ASP A 34 16.77 1.91 15.52
C ASP A 34 17.53 2.85 16.45
N ILE A 35 18.10 3.92 15.89
CA ILE A 35 18.85 4.91 16.67
C ILE A 35 17.92 5.66 17.64
N THR A 36 16.67 5.90 17.25
CA THR A 36 15.67 6.56 18.10
C THR A 36 15.27 5.66 19.26
N MET A 37 15.06 4.36 19.02
CA MET A 37 14.72 3.39 20.06
C MET A 37 15.85 3.24 21.09
N GLU A 38 17.11 3.20 20.66
CA GLU A 38 18.26 3.17 21.55
C GLU A 38 18.35 4.45 22.40
N TRP A 39 18.19 5.61 21.76
CA TRP A 39 18.20 6.91 22.43
C TRP A 39 17.08 7.01 23.48
N VAL A 40 15.85 6.60 23.16
CA VAL A 40 14.72 6.56 24.12
C VAL A 40 15.01 5.61 25.27
N SER A 41 15.59 4.43 25.00
CA SER A 41 15.94 3.46 26.04
C SER A 41 16.98 4.02 27.03
N ARG A 42 18.02 4.67 26.52
CA ARG A 42 19.04 5.34 27.34
C ARG A 42 18.41 6.41 28.22
N ARG A 43 17.61 7.30 27.64
CA ARG A 43 16.93 8.38 28.36
C ARG A 43 15.96 7.86 29.44
N ALA A 44 15.24 6.78 29.14
CA ALA A 44 14.36 6.13 30.11
C ALA A 44 15.13 5.55 31.31
N LYS A 45 16.32 4.97 31.08
CA LYS A 45 17.21 4.49 32.15
C LYS A 45 17.77 5.64 32.99
N GLU A 46 18.21 6.72 32.35
CA GLU A 46 18.70 7.93 33.04
C GLU A 46 17.63 8.49 33.98
N LEU A 47 16.40 8.67 33.48
CA LEU A 47 15.27 9.13 34.29
C LEU A 47 14.94 8.17 35.45
N ALA A 48 14.95 6.86 35.21
CA ALA A 48 14.67 5.86 36.25
C ALA A 48 15.77 5.78 37.32
N SER A 49 17.02 6.08 36.96
CA SER A 49 18.17 6.08 37.88
C SER A 49 18.21 7.29 38.83
N GLY A 50 17.29 8.26 38.68
CA GLY A 50 17.26 9.47 39.48
C GLY A 50 18.38 10.46 39.13
N GLN A 51 19.23 10.16 38.15
CA GLN A 51 20.10 11.13 37.48
C GLN A 51 19.27 11.97 36.51
N GLY A 52 18.35 12.77 37.05
CA GLY A 52 17.91 13.96 36.33
C GLY A 52 19.15 14.82 36.10
N ASN A 53 19.35 15.27 34.85
CA ASN A 53 20.45 16.16 34.47
C ASN A 53 20.72 17.16 35.60
N LEU A 54 21.90 17.13 36.21
CA LEU A 54 22.29 18.10 37.26
C LEU A 54 22.10 19.56 36.78
N PHE A 55 22.08 19.77 35.46
CA PHE A 55 21.77 21.05 34.81
C PHE A 55 20.30 21.49 34.94
N ASP A 56 19.33 20.59 35.10
CA ASP A 56 17.91 20.94 35.25
C ASP A 56 17.58 21.37 36.70
N PHE A 57 18.42 20.97 37.67
CA PHE A 57 18.28 21.35 39.09
C PHE A 57 19.01 22.66 39.45
N PHE A 58 20.04 23.05 38.69
CA PHE A 58 20.84 24.27 38.94
C PHE A 58 20.52 25.44 37.98
N GLY A 59 19.53 25.28 37.08
CA GLY A 59 19.27 26.19 35.96
C GLY A 59 18.00 27.03 36.04
N GLU A 60 17.72 27.71 37.15
CA GLU A 60 16.86 28.90 37.10
C GLU A 60 17.60 30.01 36.35
N SER A 61 17.45 30.09 35.01
CA SER A 61 17.60 31.31 34.16
C SER A 61 17.95 31.01 32.69
N SER A 62 17.26 30.08 32.03
CA SER A 62 17.25 30.09 30.56
C SER A 62 16.02 29.38 30.02
N ASN A 63 15.12 30.17 29.41
CA ASN A 63 13.87 29.75 28.79
C ASN A 63 14.06 28.94 27.49
N ASN A 64 15.14 28.17 27.39
CA ASN A 64 15.42 27.22 26.30
C ASN A 64 15.57 25.84 26.92
N LYS A 65 14.44 25.21 27.25
CA LYS A 65 14.38 23.75 27.28
C LYS A 65 14.63 23.28 25.85
N ALA A 66 15.89 23.16 25.46
CA ALA A 66 16.27 22.37 24.31
C ALA A 66 15.80 20.95 24.62
N PHE A 67 14.61 20.60 24.13
CA PHE A 67 14.22 19.21 24.02
C PHE A 67 15.35 18.57 23.22
N ASP A 68 16.12 17.73 23.90
CA ASP A 68 17.21 16.98 23.31
C ASP A 68 16.62 16.25 22.09
N THR A 69 16.97 16.74 20.90
CA THR A 69 16.34 16.30 19.66
C THR A 69 16.78 14.88 19.38
N ALA A 70 15.82 14.01 19.04
CA ALA A 70 16.12 12.64 18.68
C ALA A 70 17.17 12.59 17.55
N PRO A 71 18.13 11.66 17.61
CA PRO A 71 19.13 11.52 16.57
C PRO A 71 18.45 11.13 15.25
N THR A 72 18.92 11.70 14.15
CA THR A 72 18.44 11.39 12.79
C THR A 72 19.62 10.94 11.95
N THR A 73 19.37 10.01 11.05
CA THR A 73 20.35 9.55 10.05
C THR A 73 20.46 10.54 8.90
N ASN A 74 21.40 10.29 7.99
CA ASN A 74 21.49 11.04 6.74
C ASN A 74 20.18 10.90 5.95
N ARG A 75 19.75 11.99 5.31
CA ARG A 75 18.51 11.96 4.52
C ARG A 75 18.55 10.91 3.42
N VAL A 76 17.52 10.09 3.36
CA VAL A 76 17.32 9.09 2.30
C VAL A 76 16.17 9.46 1.37
N GLN A 77 16.21 8.94 0.15
CA GLN A 77 15.09 9.03 -0.77
C GLN A 77 13.92 8.21 -0.23
N ASP A 78 12.72 8.78 -0.27
CA ASP A 78 11.48 8.10 0.14
C ASP A 78 11.12 6.95 -0.80
N TYR A 79 10.27 6.05 -0.33
CA TYR A 79 9.71 4.97 -1.13
C TYR A 79 8.88 5.51 -2.29
N SER A 80 8.90 4.78 -3.42
CA SER A 80 7.98 5.07 -4.51
C SER A 80 6.52 4.90 -4.06
N PRO A 81 5.56 5.61 -4.69
CA PRO A 81 4.14 5.44 -4.37
C PRO A 81 3.67 3.97 -4.45
N GLN A 82 4.20 3.20 -5.40
CA GLN A 82 3.87 1.79 -5.57
C GLN A 82 4.37 0.93 -4.40
N GLU A 83 5.56 1.20 -3.89
CA GLU A 83 6.11 0.49 -2.73
C GLU A 83 5.33 0.81 -1.46
N LYS A 84 4.94 2.08 -1.25
CA LYS A 84 4.09 2.47 -0.12
C LYS A 84 2.76 1.72 -0.12
N LEU A 85 2.09 1.68 -1.28
CA LEU A 85 0.83 0.94 -1.44
C LEU A 85 1.01 -0.57 -1.24
N ARG A 86 2.13 -1.15 -1.68
CA ARG A 86 2.43 -2.57 -1.46
C ARG A 86 2.58 -2.89 0.03
N MET A 87 3.36 -2.09 0.76
CA MET A 87 3.55 -2.28 2.22
C MET A 87 2.21 -2.16 2.97
N GLU A 88 1.37 -1.22 2.56
CA GLU A 88 0.05 -1.03 3.14
C GLU A 88 -0.87 -2.24 2.91
N LYS A 89 -0.94 -2.75 1.67
CA LYS A 89 -1.69 -3.96 1.33
C LYS A 89 -1.17 -5.19 2.06
N GLU A 90 0.15 -5.33 2.22
CA GLU A 90 0.75 -6.46 2.92
C GLU A 90 0.36 -6.50 4.41
N LEU A 91 0.31 -5.34 5.06
CA LEU A 91 0.00 -5.23 6.49
C LEU A 91 -1.49 -5.17 6.81
N LEU A 92 -2.28 -4.48 5.99
CA LEU A 92 -3.71 -4.25 6.24
C LEU A 92 -4.60 -5.22 5.46
N GLY A 93 -4.09 -5.82 4.39
CA GLY A 93 -4.85 -6.67 3.47
C GLY A 93 -5.64 -5.90 2.40
N PHE A 94 -5.68 -4.57 2.47
CA PHE A 94 -6.37 -3.69 1.52
C PHE A 94 -5.67 -2.33 1.41
N TYR A 95 -6.01 -1.53 0.40
CA TYR A 95 -5.50 -0.17 0.21
C TYR A 95 -6.42 0.86 0.92
N ILE A 96 -5.86 1.69 1.80
CA ILE A 96 -6.47 2.82 2.52
C ILE A 96 -6.11 4.16 1.87
N SER A 97 -4.82 4.42 1.64
CA SER A 97 -4.31 5.75 1.31
C SER A 97 -4.66 6.15 -0.12
N ASP A 98 -4.48 5.22 -1.06
CA ASP A 98 -4.78 5.43 -2.47
C ASP A 98 -4.93 4.07 -3.17
N HIS A 99 -5.74 3.99 -4.21
CA HIS A 99 -5.84 2.75 -4.99
C HIS A 99 -4.93 2.85 -6.23
N PRO A 100 -4.25 1.77 -6.66
CA PRO A 100 -3.36 1.81 -7.83
C PRO A 100 -3.99 2.34 -9.13
N LEU A 101 -5.32 2.34 -9.23
CA LEU A 101 -6.09 2.86 -10.37
C LEU A 101 -6.48 4.33 -10.29
N SER A 102 -6.33 4.99 -9.13
CA SER A 102 -6.69 6.40 -8.94
C SER A 102 -5.94 7.33 -9.91
N VAL A 103 -4.66 7.03 -10.17
CA VAL A 103 -3.79 7.77 -11.11
C VAL A 103 -4.34 7.75 -12.53
N ILE A 104 -5.04 6.68 -12.92
CA ILE A 104 -5.55 6.47 -14.27
C ILE A 104 -6.99 7.00 -14.41
N SER A 105 -7.74 7.12 -13.31
CA SER A 105 -9.14 7.55 -13.29
C SER A 105 -9.40 8.88 -14.03
N ARG A 106 -8.44 9.82 -14.00
CA ARG A 106 -8.59 11.15 -14.62
C ARG A 106 -8.40 11.11 -16.14
N SER A 107 -7.49 10.27 -16.64
CA SER A 107 -7.22 10.08 -18.09
C SER A 107 -8.17 9.05 -18.74
N ALA A 108 -8.70 8.12 -17.96
CA ALA A 108 -9.59 7.05 -18.39
C ALA A 108 -10.99 7.49 -18.83
N LYS A 109 -11.45 8.66 -18.38
CA LYS A 109 -12.80 9.17 -18.72
C LYS A 109 -13.05 9.30 -20.22
N VAL A 110 -11.98 9.43 -21.02
CA VAL A 110 -12.06 9.50 -22.49
C VAL A 110 -12.56 8.19 -23.11
N MET A 111 -12.38 7.05 -22.43
CA MET A 111 -12.75 5.72 -22.92
C MET A 111 -13.99 5.12 -22.24
N ALA A 112 -14.65 5.91 -21.38
CA ALA A 112 -15.87 5.56 -20.65
C ALA A 112 -15.88 4.12 -20.07
N PRO A 113 -14.87 3.73 -19.27
CA PRO A 113 -14.90 2.44 -18.60
C PRO A 113 -16.06 2.39 -17.59
N ILE A 114 -16.74 1.24 -17.52
CA ILE A 114 -17.72 0.97 -16.48
C ILE A 114 -16.99 0.63 -15.18
N ASN A 115 -17.64 0.88 -14.05
CA ASN A 115 -17.18 0.33 -12.77
C ASN A 115 -17.55 -1.16 -12.69
N LEU A 116 -16.75 -1.95 -12.00
CA LEU A 116 -17.03 -3.38 -11.83
C LEU A 116 -18.32 -3.62 -11.02
N CYS A 117 -18.69 -2.72 -10.10
CA CYS A 117 -19.96 -2.81 -9.37
C CYS A 117 -21.20 -2.65 -10.26
N ASP A 118 -21.06 -2.05 -11.44
CA ASP A 118 -22.14 -1.77 -12.39
C ASP A 118 -22.29 -2.90 -13.45
N ILE A 119 -21.58 -4.03 -13.28
CA ILE A 119 -21.65 -5.22 -14.14
C ILE A 119 -22.93 -6.06 -13.93
N PRO A 120 -23.45 -6.30 -12.71
CA PRO A 120 -24.88 -6.50 -12.49
C PRO A 120 -25.62 -5.28 -13.09
N ASP A 121 -26.93 -5.12 -13.19
CA ASP A 121 -27.55 -3.94 -13.85
C ASP A 121 -27.21 -3.63 -15.34
N SER A 122 -26.02 -3.95 -15.88
CA SER A 122 -25.63 -3.78 -17.26
C SER A 122 -26.31 -4.78 -18.20
N VAL A 123 -26.57 -4.34 -19.43
CA VAL A 123 -27.24 -5.15 -20.45
C VAL A 123 -26.32 -6.27 -20.94
N GLU A 124 -26.79 -7.50 -20.81
CA GLU A 124 -26.18 -8.71 -21.35
C GLU A 124 -25.88 -8.53 -22.85
N THR A 125 -24.73 -9.01 -23.32
CA THR A 125 -24.21 -8.92 -24.71
C THR A 125 -23.49 -7.64 -25.14
N LYS A 126 -23.46 -6.57 -24.35
CA LYS A 126 -22.69 -5.37 -24.69
C LYS A 126 -21.19 -5.60 -24.43
N THR A 127 -20.34 -5.21 -25.39
CA THR A 127 -18.90 -5.10 -25.13
C THR A 127 -18.67 -3.90 -24.24
N VAL A 128 -18.07 -4.12 -23.08
CA VAL A 128 -17.76 -3.10 -22.08
C VAL A 128 -16.25 -2.96 -21.93
N THR A 129 -15.84 -1.77 -21.52
CA THR A 129 -14.45 -1.48 -21.16
C THR A 129 -14.39 -1.33 -19.64
N ALA A 130 -13.38 -1.91 -18.99
CA ALA A 130 -13.11 -1.70 -17.57
C ALA A 130 -11.61 -1.49 -17.36
N ILE A 131 -11.24 -0.71 -16.36
CA ILE A 131 -9.85 -0.62 -15.91
C ILE A 131 -9.78 -1.34 -14.58
N ALA A 132 -8.93 -2.36 -14.51
CA ALA A 132 -8.83 -3.22 -13.34
C ALA A 132 -7.38 -3.60 -13.02
N LEU A 133 -7.14 -3.88 -11.75
CA LEU A 133 -5.95 -4.54 -11.23
C LEU A 133 -6.15 -6.06 -11.29
N ILE A 134 -5.17 -6.80 -11.78
CA ILE A 134 -5.18 -8.26 -11.69
C ILE A 134 -4.73 -8.68 -10.29
N LEU A 135 -5.65 -9.24 -9.50
CA LEU A 135 -5.36 -9.78 -8.17
C LEU A 135 -4.79 -11.19 -8.21
N ASP A 136 -5.34 -12.03 -9.08
CA ASP A 136 -4.92 -13.42 -9.20
C ASP A 136 -5.14 -13.95 -10.63
N ILE A 137 -4.36 -14.96 -11.00
CA ILE A 137 -4.39 -15.60 -12.31
C ILE A 137 -4.40 -17.11 -12.13
N LYS A 138 -5.52 -17.73 -12.48
CA LYS A 138 -5.66 -19.17 -12.50
C LYS A 138 -5.63 -19.69 -13.93
N ASN A 139 -4.51 -20.30 -14.31
CA ASN A 139 -4.38 -20.98 -15.60
C ASN A 139 -5.19 -22.29 -15.57
N VAL A 140 -6.02 -22.49 -16.58
CA VAL A 140 -6.90 -23.65 -16.71
C VAL A 140 -6.75 -24.23 -18.11
N THR A 141 -6.59 -25.55 -18.19
CA THR A 141 -6.64 -26.26 -19.48
C THR A 141 -8.07 -26.74 -19.72
N THR A 142 -8.62 -26.40 -20.87
CA THR A 142 -9.96 -26.86 -21.28
C THR A 142 -9.96 -28.37 -21.56
N LYS A 143 -11.15 -28.98 -21.61
CA LYS A 143 -11.30 -30.40 -21.98
C LYS A 143 -10.72 -30.76 -23.35
N LYS A 144 -10.55 -29.76 -24.23
CA LYS A 144 -9.97 -29.92 -25.58
C LYS A 144 -8.43 -29.83 -25.58
N GLY A 145 -7.81 -29.52 -24.44
CA GLY A 145 -6.36 -29.34 -24.31
C GLY A 145 -5.89 -27.88 -24.45
N ASP A 146 -6.76 -26.97 -24.86
CA ASP A 146 -6.40 -25.56 -25.02
C ASP A 146 -6.27 -24.84 -23.67
N SER A 147 -5.27 -23.96 -23.51
CA SER A 147 -5.06 -23.18 -22.28
C SER A 147 -5.91 -21.91 -22.24
N MET A 148 -6.49 -21.60 -21.09
CA MET A 148 -7.23 -20.38 -20.78
C MET A 148 -6.83 -19.86 -19.39
N ALA A 149 -7.30 -18.67 -19.02
CA ALA A 149 -7.11 -18.16 -17.65
C ALA A 149 -8.42 -17.63 -17.07
N ILE A 150 -8.57 -17.80 -15.76
CA ILE A 150 -9.56 -17.11 -14.94
C ILE A 150 -8.80 -16.06 -14.14
N LEU A 151 -9.21 -14.81 -14.26
CA LEU A 151 -8.61 -13.65 -13.60
C LEU A 151 -9.52 -13.18 -12.48
N GLN A 152 -8.93 -12.89 -11.32
CA GLN A 152 -9.58 -12.07 -10.31
C GLN A 152 -9.23 -10.62 -10.58
N LEU A 153 -10.23 -9.79 -10.87
CA LEU A 153 -10.07 -8.38 -11.17
C LEU A 153 -10.59 -7.52 -10.02
N GLU A 154 -9.94 -6.40 -9.76
CA GLU A 154 -10.36 -5.41 -8.77
C GLU A 154 -10.28 -3.99 -9.33
N ASP A 155 -11.28 -3.18 -9.03
CA ASP A 155 -11.27 -1.75 -9.26
C ASP A 155 -11.61 -0.97 -7.98
N LEU A 156 -11.81 0.35 -8.10
CA LEU A 156 -12.18 1.22 -6.98
C LEU A 156 -13.53 0.88 -6.32
N THR A 157 -14.37 0.11 -6.99
CA THR A 157 -15.76 -0.13 -6.62
C THR A 157 -16.03 -1.56 -6.17
N GLY A 158 -15.18 -2.51 -6.57
CA GLY A 158 -15.31 -3.90 -6.15
C GLY A 158 -14.40 -4.83 -6.92
N SER A 159 -14.72 -6.12 -6.86
CA SER A 159 -14.00 -7.18 -7.55
C SER A 159 -14.94 -8.05 -8.40
N THR A 160 -14.40 -8.65 -9.45
CA THR A 160 -15.14 -9.57 -10.32
C THR A 160 -14.20 -10.64 -10.91
N GLU A 161 -14.78 -11.73 -11.39
CA GLU A 161 -14.06 -12.75 -12.14
C GLU A 161 -14.16 -12.47 -13.65
N ALA A 162 -13.06 -12.65 -14.37
CA ALA A 162 -13.03 -12.58 -15.83
C ALA A 162 -12.39 -13.84 -16.43
N VAL A 163 -12.97 -14.35 -17.51
CA VAL A 163 -12.46 -15.52 -18.23
C VAL A 163 -11.78 -15.09 -19.53
N VAL A 164 -10.51 -15.42 -19.68
CA VAL A 164 -9.74 -15.20 -20.90
C VAL A 164 -9.71 -16.52 -21.69
N PHE A 165 -10.58 -16.63 -22.69
CA PHE A 165 -10.68 -17.81 -23.54
C PHE A 165 -9.41 -18.07 -24.36
N PRO A 166 -9.15 -19.33 -24.78
CA PRO A 166 -7.86 -19.74 -25.34
C PRO A 166 -7.35 -18.89 -26.51
N LYS A 167 -8.23 -18.56 -27.47
CA LYS A 167 -7.88 -17.73 -28.64
C LYS A 167 -7.29 -16.36 -28.28
N ILE A 168 -7.75 -15.78 -27.18
CA ILE A 168 -7.26 -14.48 -26.68
C ILE A 168 -6.08 -14.72 -25.74
N PHE A 169 -6.16 -15.74 -24.88
CA PHE A 169 -5.12 -16.09 -23.92
C PHE A 169 -3.75 -16.26 -24.59
N ASP A 170 -3.68 -16.98 -25.71
CA ASP A 170 -2.41 -17.17 -26.43
C ASP A 170 -1.77 -15.87 -26.90
N LYS A 171 -2.59 -14.85 -27.20
CA LYS A 171 -2.12 -13.53 -27.66
C LYS A 171 -1.69 -12.64 -26.49
N VAL A 172 -2.41 -12.69 -25.37
CA VAL A 172 -2.24 -11.71 -24.27
C VAL A 172 -1.57 -12.28 -23.03
N LYS A 173 -1.21 -13.58 -22.99
CA LYS A 173 -0.61 -14.22 -21.81
C LYS A 173 0.60 -13.48 -21.22
N HIS A 174 1.40 -12.84 -22.08
CA HIS A 174 2.58 -12.05 -21.67
C HIS A 174 2.21 -10.71 -20.99
N LEU A 175 0.96 -10.27 -21.11
CA LEU A 175 0.43 -9.09 -20.44
C LEU A 175 -0.24 -9.44 -19.10
N LEU A 176 -0.56 -10.71 -18.85
CA LEU A 176 -1.27 -11.14 -17.65
C LEU A 176 -0.27 -11.42 -16.53
N GLU A 177 -0.09 -10.44 -15.64
CA GLU A 177 0.76 -10.55 -14.46
C GLU A 177 0.01 -10.03 -13.24
N LYS A 178 0.30 -10.63 -12.07
CA LYS A 178 -0.28 -10.21 -10.80
C LYS A 178 0.12 -8.76 -10.48
N ASP A 179 -0.81 -8.02 -9.88
CA ASP A 179 -0.70 -6.60 -9.53
C ASP A 179 -0.48 -5.66 -10.74
N LYS A 180 -0.69 -6.15 -11.97
CA LYS A 180 -0.67 -5.33 -13.18
C LYS A 180 -2.03 -4.67 -13.41
N ARG A 181 -1.98 -3.41 -13.82
CA ARG A 181 -3.17 -2.60 -14.16
C ARG A 181 -3.40 -2.68 -15.65
N LEU A 182 -4.58 -3.14 -16.06
CA LEU A 182 -4.94 -3.27 -17.46
C LEU A 182 -6.27 -2.58 -17.73
N MET A 183 -6.40 -2.08 -18.96
CA MET A 183 -7.70 -1.79 -19.54
C MET A 183 -8.16 -3.00 -20.34
N ILE A 184 -9.36 -3.46 -20.05
CA ILE A 184 -9.90 -4.72 -20.52
C ILE A 184 -11.18 -4.44 -21.29
N TRP A 185 -11.29 -5.03 -22.48
CA TRP A 185 -12.54 -5.10 -23.22
C TRP A 185 -13.10 -6.51 -23.11
N GLY A 186 -14.34 -6.61 -22.65
CA GLY A 186 -14.99 -7.88 -22.40
C GLY A 186 -16.48 -7.83 -22.72
N LYS A 187 -17.07 -9.01 -22.83
CA LYS A 187 -18.52 -9.16 -22.84
C LYS A 187 -18.95 -9.62 -21.46
N ILE A 188 -20.04 -9.04 -20.96
CA ILE A 188 -20.68 -9.49 -19.72
C ILE A 188 -21.48 -10.75 -20.04
N ASP A 189 -21.23 -11.80 -19.25
CA ASP A 189 -21.94 -13.09 -19.30
C ASP A 189 -22.51 -13.34 -17.90
N ARG A 190 -23.83 -13.38 -17.76
CA ARG A 190 -24.46 -13.76 -16.49
C ARG A 190 -24.68 -15.27 -16.53
N ARG A 191 -24.00 -15.98 -15.65
CA ARG A 191 -24.35 -17.36 -15.31
C ARG A 191 -25.32 -17.37 -14.15
#